data_AF-A0A2G5U1H1-F1
#
_entry.id   AF-A0A2G5U1H1-F1
#
_cell.length_a   1.000
_cell.length_b   1.000
_cell.length_c   1.000
_cell.angle_alpha   90.00
_cell.angle_beta   90.00
_cell.angle_gamma   90.00
#
_symmetry.space_group_name_H-M   'P 1'
#
loop_
_entity.id
_entity.type
_entity.pdbx_description
1 polymer ?
#
loop_
_entity_poly.entity_id
_entity_poly.type
_entity_poly.pdbx_seq_one_letter_code
_entity_poly.pdbx_strand_id
1 'polypeptide(L)'
;MSIAKMLPLTEPGCVPVPKKSWCEFKENGTEYKIALFGNSYVPNHHKLIIQECRHRANTISMYYAVGCEPLAAPRKLVDNAGVTSWIKECAQELINFVDFIKETQPDYAFILTRWFAVAEPYENGPDNLNNDTIYLEMKSQLKKMLPNIKKKLFILDAFPRVKSNKIERIAKEMKIGKKTMAEINQGLYEPKQFEWGRHRHAELVKNECGSKCELIDYVDAFWNKTMNAFQYFDCNGFSYFTTGAHLSAHGLEYVRPIYTDICARL
;
A
#
# COMPACT_ATOMS: atom_id res chain seq x y z
N MET A 1 -25.79 -15.20 8.93
CA MET A 1 -25.44 -14.72 7.57
C MET A 1 -23.99 -15.12 7.33
N SER A 2 -23.76 -15.98 6.34
CA SER A 2 -22.42 -16.49 6.02
C SER A 2 -21.51 -15.32 5.62
N ILE A 3 -20.34 -15.24 6.24
CA ILE A 3 -19.31 -14.23 5.94
C ILE A 3 -18.81 -14.56 4.53
N ALA A 4 -19.23 -13.78 3.53
CA ALA A 4 -18.56 -13.77 2.25
C ALA A 4 -17.12 -13.30 2.50
N LYS A 5 -16.19 -14.25 2.58
CA LYS A 5 -14.76 -13.99 2.47
C LYS A 5 -14.57 -13.35 1.10
N MET A 6 -14.52 -12.03 1.04
CA MET A 6 -14.37 -11.30 -0.21
C MET A 6 -13.00 -11.69 -0.76
N LEU A 7 -13.00 -12.57 -1.75
CA LEU A 7 -11.79 -13.00 -2.44
C LEU A 7 -11.16 -11.74 -3.07
N PRO A 8 -9.83 -11.59 -3.03
CA PRO A 8 -9.18 -10.49 -3.72
C PRO A 8 -9.64 -10.48 -5.19
N LEU A 9 -9.82 -9.29 -5.75
CA LEU A 9 -10.07 -9.13 -7.19
C LEU A 9 -8.79 -9.51 -7.93
N THR A 10 -8.61 -10.81 -8.17
CA THR A 10 -7.44 -11.34 -8.85
C THR A 10 -7.54 -11.06 -10.34
N GLU A 11 -6.50 -10.45 -10.91
CA GLU A 11 -6.29 -10.45 -12.35
C GLU A 11 -5.77 -11.83 -12.76
N PRO A 12 -6.45 -12.54 -13.68
CA PRO A 12 -5.94 -13.82 -14.17
C PRO A 12 -4.66 -13.61 -15.00
N GLY A 13 -3.87 -14.67 -15.14
CA GLY A 13 -2.70 -14.67 -16.05
C GLY A 13 -1.36 -14.39 -15.39
N CYS A 14 -1.26 -14.38 -14.05
CA CYS A 14 0.04 -14.39 -13.40
C CYS A 14 0.68 -15.79 -13.52
N VAL A 15 1.71 -15.91 -14.34
CA VAL A 15 2.45 -17.16 -14.56
C VAL A 15 3.61 -17.23 -13.55
N PRO A 16 3.67 -18.22 -12.65
CA PRO A 16 4.79 -18.38 -11.74
C PRO A 16 6.10 -18.55 -12.47
N VAL A 17 7.15 -17.85 -12.03
CA VAL A 17 8.48 -18.00 -12.62
C VAL A 17 9.17 -19.23 -11.99
N PRO A 18 9.68 -20.19 -12.79
CA PRO A 18 10.27 -21.41 -12.24
C PRO A 18 11.40 -21.12 -11.24
N LYS A 19 11.32 -21.78 -10.07
CA LYS A 19 12.28 -21.65 -8.94
C LYS A 19 12.35 -20.25 -8.32
N LYS A 20 11.39 -19.38 -8.59
CA LYS A 20 11.29 -18.03 -8.03
C LYS A 20 10.00 -17.86 -7.23
N SER A 21 9.98 -16.87 -6.35
CA SER A 21 8.86 -16.59 -5.43
C SER A 21 7.85 -15.59 -5.97
N TRP A 22 8.01 -15.13 -7.22
CA TRP A 22 7.13 -14.19 -7.90
C TRP A 22 6.50 -14.80 -9.16
N CYS A 23 5.52 -14.09 -9.70
CA CYS A 23 4.90 -14.42 -10.96
C CYS A 23 4.95 -13.22 -11.93
N GLU A 24 4.71 -13.48 -13.20
CA GLU A 24 4.70 -12.47 -14.27
C GLU A 24 3.41 -12.52 -15.07
N PHE A 25 2.91 -11.34 -15.42
CA PHE A 25 1.90 -11.15 -16.46
C PHE A 25 2.63 -10.79 -17.75
N LYS A 26 2.29 -11.48 -18.84
CA LYS A 26 2.69 -11.09 -20.19
C LYS A 26 1.59 -10.20 -20.76
N GLU A 27 1.98 -8.99 -21.14
CA GLU A 27 1.06 -7.95 -21.57
C GLU A 27 1.36 -7.54 -23.02
N ASN A 28 0.38 -6.93 -23.68
CA ASN A 28 0.46 -6.61 -25.10
C ASN A 28 1.19 -5.30 -25.39
N GLY A 29 1.53 -4.51 -24.37
CA GLY A 29 2.36 -3.31 -24.53
C GLY A 29 3.80 -3.69 -24.84
N THR A 30 4.58 -2.74 -25.37
CA THR A 30 5.98 -3.00 -25.75
C THR A 30 6.98 -2.07 -25.08
N GLU A 31 6.53 -1.09 -24.30
CA GLU A 31 7.39 -0.01 -23.82
C GLU A 31 8.17 -0.38 -22.56
N TYR A 32 7.49 -0.95 -21.54
CA TYR A 32 8.04 -1.01 -20.19
C TYR A 32 7.95 -2.36 -19.50
N LYS A 33 8.91 -2.62 -18.62
CA LYS A 33 8.80 -3.63 -17.55
C LYS A 33 8.34 -2.96 -16.26
N ILE A 34 7.27 -3.46 -15.67
CA ILE A 34 6.73 -2.93 -14.42
C ILE A 34 6.86 -3.97 -13.30
N ALA A 35 7.26 -3.54 -12.11
CA ALA A 35 7.29 -4.38 -10.92
C ALA A 35 6.28 -3.91 -9.88
N LEU A 36 5.46 -4.82 -9.35
CA LEU A 36 4.54 -4.58 -8.23
C LEU A 36 5.02 -5.37 -7.03
N PHE A 37 5.30 -4.70 -5.91
CA PHE A 37 5.82 -5.38 -4.73
C PHE A 37 5.46 -4.71 -3.41
N GLY A 38 5.48 -5.49 -2.33
CA GLY A 38 5.01 -5.06 -1.03
C GLY A 38 4.25 -6.15 -0.29
N ASN A 39 3.17 -5.76 0.38
CA ASN A 39 2.44 -6.67 1.24
C ASN A 39 1.09 -7.09 0.65
N SER A 40 0.12 -7.42 1.49
CA SER A 40 -1.23 -7.79 1.04
C SER A 40 -1.95 -6.68 0.27
N TYR A 41 -1.40 -5.46 0.22
CA TYR A 41 -1.86 -4.41 -0.67
C TYR A 41 -1.48 -4.65 -2.14
N VAL A 42 -0.43 -5.41 -2.44
CA VAL A 42 -0.11 -5.81 -3.83
C VAL A 42 -1.25 -6.63 -4.44
N PRO A 43 -1.67 -7.79 -3.89
CA PRO A 43 -2.81 -8.52 -4.44
C PRO A 43 -4.14 -7.75 -4.30
N ASN A 44 -4.23 -6.73 -3.45
CA ASN A 44 -5.39 -5.85 -3.39
C ASN A 44 -5.45 -4.86 -4.58
N HIS A 45 -4.31 -4.29 -4.99
CA HIS A 45 -4.24 -3.22 -6.00
C HIS A 45 -3.79 -3.67 -7.40
N HIS A 46 -3.17 -4.85 -7.53
CA HIS A 46 -2.53 -5.28 -8.78
C HIS A 46 -3.47 -5.23 -9.98
N LYS A 47 -4.72 -5.69 -9.84
CA LYS A 47 -5.70 -5.67 -10.92
C LYS A 47 -5.93 -4.27 -11.45
N LEU A 48 -6.13 -3.31 -10.56
CA LEU A 48 -6.30 -1.90 -10.90
C LEU A 48 -5.08 -1.40 -11.70
N ILE A 49 -3.88 -1.61 -11.19
CA ILE A 49 -2.65 -1.13 -11.84
C ILE A 49 -2.44 -1.81 -13.20
N ILE A 50 -2.65 -3.12 -13.30
CA ILE A 50 -2.52 -3.86 -14.56
C ILE A 50 -3.52 -3.31 -15.58
N GLN A 51 -4.79 -3.11 -15.21
CA GLN A 51 -5.78 -2.56 -16.12
C GLN A 51 -5.40 -1.18 -16.66
N GLU A 52 -4.89 -0.28 -15.80
CA GLU A 52 -4.51 1.07 -16.20
C GLU A 52 -3.20 1.09 -17.01
N CYS A 53 -2.23 0.24 -16.69
CA CYS A 53 -0.87 0.31 -17.25
C CYS A 53 -0.57 -0.73 -18.37
N ARG A 54 -1.38 -1.79 -18.54
CA ARG A 54 -1.03 -2.92 -19.43
C ARG A 54 -0.82 -2.56 -20.89
N HIS A 55 -1.46 -1.49 -21.36
CA HIS A 55 -1.29 -1.02 -22.74
C HIS A 55 0.13 -0.54 -23.05
N ARG A 56 0.95 -0.27 -22.03
CA ARG A 56 2.35 0.19 -22.15
C ARG A 56 3.36 -0.82 -21.63
N ALA A 57 2.93 -1.78 -20.81
CA ALA A 57 3.81 -2.79 -20.24
C ALA A 57 3.93 -4.01 -21.16
N ASN A 58 5.15 -4.53 -21.35
CA ASN A 58 5.37 -5.85 -21.96
C ASN A 58 5.37 -6.96 -20.91
N THR A 59 5.82 -6.65 -19.69
CA THR A 59 5.86 -7.59 -18.57
C THR A 59 5.52 -6.82 -17.31
N ILE A 60 4.63 -7.40 -16.50
CA ILE A 60 4.37 -6.94 -15.13
C ILE A 60 4.77 -8.07 -14.18
N SER A 61 5.82 -7.87 -13.39
CA SER A 61 6.28 -8.82 -12.39
C SER A 61 5.67 -8.48 -11.03
N MET A 62 5.22 -9.49 -10.28
CA MET A 62 4.53 -9.29 -9.01
C MET A 62 5.08 -10.17 -7.90
N TYR A 63 5.54 -9.56 -6.81
CA TYR A 63 5.99 -10.23 -5.60
C TYR A 63 5.32 -9.65 -4.36
N TYR A 64 4.91 -10.47 -3.40
CA TYR A 64 4.39 -9.95 -2.14
C TYR A 64 4.64 -10.89 -0.97
N ALA A 65 4.84 -10.29 0.21
CA ALA A 65 4.90 -10.99 1.48
C ALA A 65 3.87 -10.39 2.43
N VAL A 66 2.90 -11.20 2.89
CA VAL A 66 1.76 -10.72 3.67
C VAL A 66 2.27 -9.96 4.90
N GLY A 67 1.84 -8.69 5.02
CA GLY A 67 2.27 -7.62 5.95
C GLY A 67 3.75 -7.46 6.30
N CYS A 68 4.65 -7.91 5.43
CA CYS A 68 6.04 -7.46 5.43
C CYS A 68 6.21 -6.32 4.43
N GLU A 69 6.93 -5.27 4.81
CA GLU A 69 7.08 -4.07 3.98
C GLU A 69 8.47 -4.02 3.33
N PRO A 70 8.61 -3.55 2.08
CA PRO A 70 9.91 -3.58 1.38
C PRO A 70 10.96 -2.62 1.92
N LEU A 71 10.55 -1.59 2.67
CA LEU A 71 11.45 -0.55 3.16
C LEU A 71 11.92 -0.81 4.60
N ALA A 72 11.12 -1.47 5.44
CA ALA A 72 11.50 -1.75 6.81
C ALA A 72 10.75 -2.97 7.36
N ALA A 73 11.39 -3.68 8.27
CA ALA A 73 10.75 -4.75 9.02
C ALA A 73 10.13 -4.19 10.31
N PRO A 74 8.96 -4.70 10.74
CA PRO A 74 8.42 -4.35 12.04
C PRO A 74 9.38 -4.75 13.17
N ARG A 75 9.59 -3.85 14.13
CA ARG A 75 10.49 -4.06 15.28
C ARG A 75 9.70 -4.38 16.53
N LYS A 76 8.44 -3.93 16.58
CA LYS A 76 7.51 -4.22 17.65
C LYS A 76 6.53 -5.29 17.18
N LEU A 77 5.92 -5.96 18.14
CA LEU A 77 4.80 -6.86 17.84
C LEU A 77 3.73 -6.04 17.11
N VAL A 78 3.51 -6.39 15.85
CA VAL A 78 2.46 -5.76 15.07
C VAL A 78 1.14 -6.32 15.57
N ASP A 79 0.27 -5.46 16.07
CA ASP A 79 -1.13 -5.83 16.26
C ASP A 79 -1.78 -5.99 14.88
N ASN A 80 -1.62 -7.18 14.32
CA ASN A 80 -2.29 -7.67 13.12
C ASN A 80 -3.14 -8.89 13.51
N ALA A 81 -4.02 -8.70 14.51
CA ALA A 81 -4.86 -9.77 15.06
C ALA A 81 -4.06 -10.88 15.78
N GLY A 82 -2.99 -10.52 16.50
CA GLY A 82 -2.30 -11.41 17.45
C GLY A 82 -1.19 -12.30 16.87
N VAL A 83 -0.73 -12.07 15.63
CA VAL A 83 0.35 -12.88 15.04
C VAL A 83 1.73 -12.28 15.34
N THR A 84 2.57 -13.03 16.06
CA THR A 84 3.84 -12.54 16.64
C THR A 84 5.10 -12.98 15.88
N SER A 85 5.00 -13.92 14.93
CA SER A 85 6.13 -14.48 14.16
C SER A 85 6.80 -13.49 13.18
N TRP A 86 6.17 -12.33 12.95
CA TRP A 86 6.40 -11.50 11.77
C TRP A 86 7.69 -10.70 11.83
N ILE A 87 8.19 -10.41 13.05
CA ILE A 87 9.44 -9.64 13.22
C ILE A 87 10.61 -10.34 12.54
N LYS A 88 10.77 -11.65 12.74
CA LYS A 88 11.88 -12.42 12.12
C LYS A 88 11.61 -12.71 10.65
N GLU A 89 10.38 -13.06 10.31
CA GLU A 89 9.98 -13.39 8.93
C GLU A 89 10.17 -12.17 8.02
N CYS A 90 9.70 -10.99 8.43
CA CYS A 90 9.78 -9.79 7.60
C CYS A 90 11.20 -9.26 7.42
N ALA A 91 12.11 -9.48 8.38
CA ALA A 91 13.52 -9.13 8.19
C ALA A 91 14.17 -9.93 7.05
N GLN A 92 13.80 -11.20 6.88
CA GLN A 92 14.24 -12.01 5.76
C GLN A 92 13.61 -11.54 4.44
N GLU A 93 12.34 -11.14 4.47
CA GLU A 93 11.63 -10.65 3.27
C GLU A 93 12.24 -9.39 2.67
N LEU A 94 12.91 -8.56 3.47
CA LEU A 94 13.67 -7.41 2.95
C LEU A 94 14.71 -7.83 1.90
N ILE A 95 15.37 -8.97 2.11
CA ILE A 95 16.35 -9.51 1.16
C ILE A 95 15.63 -9.95 -0.12
N ASN A 96 14.51 -10.66 0.01
CA ASN A 96 13.72 -11.15 -1.12
C ASN A 96 13.17 -10.00 -1.99
N PHE A 97 12.75 -8.89 -1.38
CA PHE A 97 12.31 -7.70 -2.13
C PHE A 97 13.43 -7.08 -2.95
N VAL A 98 14.64 -6.98 -2.40
CA VAL A 98 15.82 -6.49 -3.13
C VAL A 98 16.17 -7.42 -4.28
N ASP A 99 16.19 -8.74 -4.03
CA ASP A 99 16.50 -9.74 -5.06
C ASP A 99 15.46 -9.72 -6.19
N PHE A 100 14.17 -9.63 -5.86
CA PHE A 100 13.10 -9.48 -6.85
C PHE A 100 13.34 -8.29 -7.78
N ILE A 101 13.64 -7.11 -7.24
CA ILE A 101 13.91 -5.91 -8.04
C ILE A 101 15.21 -6.06 -8.86
N LYS A 102 16.25 -6.64 -8.27
CA LYS A 102 17.52 -6.90 -8.94
C LYS A 102 17.38 -7.88 -10.11
N GLU A 103 16.53 -8.88 -10.00
CA GLU A 103 16.33 -9.87 -11.05
C GLU A 103 15.37 -9.42 -12.13
N THR A 104 14.31 -8.69 -11.77
CA THR A 104 13.32 -8.20 -12.74
C THR A 104 13.79 -6.98 -13.53
N GLN A 105 14.70 -6.16 -12.97
CA GLN A 105 15.23 -4.94 -13.59
C GLN A 105 14.15 -4.07 -14.24
N PRO A 106 13.13 -3.62 -13.48
CA PRO A 106 11.99 -2.93 -14.04
C PRO A 106 12.34 -1.51 -14.53
N ASP A 107 11.60 -1.01 -15.51
CA ASP A 107 11.59 0.42 -15.82
C ASP A 107 10.87 1.20 -14.71
N TYR A 108 9.71 0.70 -14.29
CA TYR A 108 8.88 1.30 -13.25
C TYR A 108 8.56 0.29 -12.16
N ALA A 109 8.59 0.72 -10.90
CA ALA A 109 8.26 -0.15 -9.78
C ALA A 109 7.26 0.52 -8.84
N PHE A 110 6.41 -0.28 -8.18
CA PHE A 110 5.39 0.17 -7.26
C PHE A 110 5.53 -0.57 -5.93
N ILE A 111 5.81 0.17 -4.86
CA ILE A 111 5.69 -0.30 -3.47
C ILE A 111 4.25 -0.11 -3.03
N LEU A 112 3.55 -1.21 -2.78
CA LEU A 112 2.15 -1.23 -2.35
C LEU A 112 2.07 -1.90 -0.98
N THR A 113 1.99 -1.09 0.08
CA THR A 113 1.93 -1.61 1.44
C THR A 113 0.79 -0.99 2.24
N ARG A 114 0.23 -1.81 3.11
CA ARG A 114 -0.31 -1.33 4.38
C ARG A 114 0.84 -0.97 5.32
N TRP A 115 0.92 0.27 5.79
CA TRP A 115 1.97 0.72 6.71
C TRP A 115 1.85 0.06 8.08
N PHE A 116 2.93 -0.58 8.53
CA PHE A 116 3.07 -1.17 9.85
C PHE A 116 4.37 -0.75 10.51
N ALA A 117 5.50 -1.20 9.94
CA ALA A 117 6.84 -0.86 10.36
C ALA A 117 7.09 0.63 10.17
N VAL A 118 6.79 1.15 8.97
CA VAL A 118 7.09 2.56 8.64
C VAL A 118 6.28 3.54 9.50
N ALA A 119 5.19 3.10 10.12
CA ALA A 119 4.36 3.91 11.01
C ALA A 119 4.55 3.60 12.51
N GLU A 120 5.56 2.80 12.88
CA GLU A 120 5.87 2.60 14.30
C GLU A 120 6.36 3.90 14.97
N PRO A 121 6.18 4.04 16.30
CA PRO A 121 6.71 5.16 17.04
C PRO A 121 8.18 5.43 16.83
N TYR A 122 8.51 6.71 16.66
CA TYR A 122 9.88 7.19 16.76
C TYR A 122 10.48 6.77 18.09
N GLU A 123 11.74 6.35 18.05
CA GLU A 123 12.50 6.05 19.26
C GLU A 123 12.79 7.34 20.04
N ASN A 124 13.17 8.41 19.32
CA ASN A 124 13.63 9.69 19.90
C ASN A 124 12.91 10.91 19.32
N GLY A 125 11.66 10.74 18.86
CA GLY A 125 10.87 11.81 18.22
C GLY A 125 11.22 12.07 16.74
N PRO A 126 10.36 12.83 16.03
CA PRO A 126 10.48 13.04 14.58
C PRO A 126 11.71 13.86 14.17
N ASP A 127 12.19 14.76 15.03
CA ASP A 127 13.34 15.65 14.73
C ASP A 127 14.68 14.89 14.69
N ASN A 128 14.72 13.67 15.22
CA ASN A 128 15.92 12.83 15.33
C ASN A 128 15.95 11.72 14.28
N LEU A 129 15.47 12.00 13.07
CA LEU A 129 15.27 11.00 12.01
C LEU A 129 16.55 10.26 11.61
N ASN A 130 17.72 10.91 11.69
CA ASN A 130 19.01 10.26 11.43
C ASN A 130 19.39 9.17 12.44
N ASN A 131 18.74 9.16 13.61
CA ASN A 131 18.86 8.11 14.63
C ASN A 131 17.62 7.21 14.65
N ASP A 132 16.58 7.51 13.86
CA ASP A 132 15.40 6.66 13.74
C ASP A 132 15.79 5.41 12.94
N THR A 133 15.83 4.31 13.66
CA THR A 133 16.36 3.06 13.14
C THR A 133 15.51 2.49 11.99
N ILE A 134 14.20 2.73 12.00
CA ILE A 134 13.28 2.38 10.91
C ILE A 134 13.63 3.16 9.66
N TYR A 135 13.80 4.48 9.78
CA TYR A 135 14.23 5.33 8.67
C TYR A 135 15.59 4.93 8.12
N LEU A 136 16.57 4.60 8.97
CA LEU A 136 17.87 4.09 8.55
C LEU A 136 17.76 2.78 7.75
N GLU A 137 16.85 1.89 8.12
CA GLU A 137 16.56 0.67 7.36
C GLU A 137 15.89 0.99 6.01
N MET A 138 14.91 1.91 5.99
CA MET A 138 14.28 2.41 4.76
C MET A 138 15.31 2.95 3.78
N LYS A 139 16.27 3.77 4.26
CA LYS A 139 17.40 4.26 3.47
C LYS A 139 18.24 3.12 2.90
N SER A 140 18.60 2.15 3.74
CA SER A 140 19.42 1.00 3.34
C SER A 140 18.74 0.15 2.27
N GLN A 141 17.45 -0.15 2.43
CA GLN A 141 16.67 -0.93 1.45
C GLN A 141 16.50 -0.17 0.14
N LEU A 142 16.15 1.11 0.21
CA LEU A 142 16.01 1.96 -0.96
C LEU A 142 17.31 2.04 -1.77
N LYS A 143 18.46 2.22 -1.10
CA LYS A 143 19.79 2.25 -1.74
C LYS A 143 20.12 0.95 -2.49
N LYS A 144 19.63 -0.20 -2.01
CA LYS A 144 19.83 -1.50 -2.67
C LYS A 144 18.91 -1.68 -3.88
N MET A 145 17.69 -1.17 -3.83
CA MET A 145 16.69 -1.34 -4.90
C MET A 145 16.86 -0.34 -6.05
N LEU A 146 17.08 0.95 -5.76
CA LEU A 146 17.06 2.01 -6.77
C LEU A 146 18.01 1.81 -7.96
N PRO A 147 19.25 1.31 -7.81
CA PRO A 147 20.14 1.08 -8.95
C PRO A 147 19.58 0.11 -9.99
N ASN A 148 18.63 -0.74 -9.60
CA ASN A 148 18.01 -1.76 -10.44
C ASN A 148 16.65 -1.30 -11.03
N ILE A 149 16.23 -0.06 -10.74
CA ILE A 149 14.99 0.52 -11.27
C ILE A 149 15.36 1.60 -12.28
N LYS A 150 15.09 1.35 -13.56
CA LYS A 150 15.64 2.18 -14.65
C LYS A 150 15.02 3.56 -14.73
N LYS A 151 13.72 3.73 -14.48
CA LYS A 151 13.05 5.04 -14.58
C LYS A 151 12.57 5.58 -13.24
N LYS A 152 11.51 5.06 -12.63
CA LYS A 152 10.91 5.65 -11.41
C LYS A 152 10.34 4.59 -10.46
N LEU A 153 10.45 4.85 -9.16
CA LEU A 153 9.83 4.08 -8.09
C LEU A 153 8.64 4.85 -7.51
N PHE A 154 7.45 4.27 -7.58
CA PHE A 154 6.25 4.79 -6.93
C PHE A 154 6.07 4.10 -5.56
N ILE A 155 5.75 4.87 -4.53
CA ILE A 155 5.58 4.37 -3.16
C ILE A 155 4.21 4.78 -2.67
N LEU A 156 3.35 3.82 -2.33
CA LEU A 156 2.08 4.12 -1.67
C LEU A 156 2.37 4.74 -0.30
N ASP A 157 1.98 6.00 -0.15
CA ASP A 157 2.22 6.72 1.10
C ASP A 157 1.26 6.23 2.20
N ALA A 158 1.65 6.44 3.45
CA ALA A 158 0.79 6.11 4.57
C ALA A 158 -0.44 7.04 4.58
N PHE A 159 -1.60 6.49 4.87
CA PHE A 159 -2.86 7.22 4.97
C PHE A 159 -3.63 6.76 6.23
N PRO A 160 -4.77 7.34 6.61
CA PRO A 160 -5.47 6.89 7.80
C PRO A 160 -5.99 5.46 7.68
N ARG A 161 -5.87 4.71 8.77
CA ARG A 161 -6.52 3.40 8.89
C ARG A 161 -7.98 3.54 9.30
N VAL A 162 -8.70 2.45 9.10
CA VAL A 162 -10.11 2.28 9.50
C VAL A 162 -10.20 1.30 10.67
N LYS A 163 -11.04 1.61 11.66
CA LYS A 163 -11.45 0.66 12.71
C LYS A 163 -12.30 -0.43 12.07
N SER A 164 -11.63 -1.48 11.60
CA SER A 164 -12.25 -2.48 10.71
C SER A 164 -13.41 -3.24 11.34
N ASN A 165 -13.37 -3.44 12.67
CA ASN A 165 -14.45 -4.04 13.47
C ASN A 165 -15.74 -3.18 13.54
N LYS A 166 -15.68 -1.93 13.07
CA LYS A 166 -16.86 -1.04 13.01
C LYS A 166 -17.45 -0.93 11.60
N ILE A 167 -16.79 -1.45 10.56
CA ILE A 167 -17.27 -1.36 9.17
C ILE A 167 -18.63 -2.04 9.01
N GLU A 168 -18.83 -3.21 9.62
CA GLU A 168 -20.11 -3.94 9.57
C GLU A 168 -21.30 -3.15 10.15
N ARG A 169 -21.02 -2.11 10.96
CA ARG A 169 -22.05 -1.31 11.62
C ARG A 169 -22.51 -0.13 10.77
N ILE A 170 -21.83 0.21 9.69
CA ILE A 170 -22.13 1.38 8.85
C ILE A 170 -23.59 1.35 8.39
N ALA A 171 -24.00 0.27 7.70
CA ALA A 171 -25.37 0.13 7.19
C ALA A 171 -26.43 0.19 8.31
N LYS A 172 -26.12 -0.38 9.49
CA LYS A 172 -27.01 -0.35 10.65
C LYS A 172 -27.16 1.07 11.19
N GLU A 173 -26.06 1.79 11.39
CA GLU A 173 -26.05 3.16 11.92
C GLU A 173 -26.78 4.13 10.96
N MET A 174 -26.56 3.98 9.65
CA MET A 174 -27.28 4.75 8.64
C MET A 174 -28.79 4.46 8.66
N LYS A 175 -29.19 3.19 8.76
CA LYS A 175 -30.62 2.81 8.84
C LYS A 175 -31.30 3.34 10.10
N ILE A 176 -30.58 3.39 11.23
CA ILE A 176 -31.10 3.95 12.48
C ILE A 176 -31.32 5.47 12.37
N GLY A 177 -30.48 6.17 11.59
CA GLY A 177 -30.63 7.61 11.33
C GLY A 177 -30.34 8.53 12.52
N LYS A 178 -29.75 8.01 13.60
CA LYS A 178 -29.40 8.80 14.81
C LYS A 178 -28.04 9.49 14.75
N LYS A 179 -27.19 9.10 13.80
CA LYS A 179 -25.87 9.69 13.58
C LYS A 179 -25.79 10.23 12.16
N THR A 180 -25.14 11.37 12.02
CA THR A 180 -24.73 11.93 10.75
C THR A 180 -23.63 11.09 10.10
N MET A 181 -23.43 11.26 8.79
CA MET A 181 -22.32 10.63 8.07
C MET A 181 -20.96 11.01 8.67
N ALA A 182 -20.80 12.26 9.14
CA ALA A 182 -19.60 12.74 9.80
C ALA A 182 -19.32 11.97 11.11
N GLU A 183 -20.32 11.79 11.97
CA GLU A 183 -20.17 11.07 13.23
C GLU A 183 -19.87 9.58 13.03
N ILE A 184 -20.46 8.95 12.01
CA ILE A 184 -20.16 7.55 11.67
C ILE A 184 -18.70 7.44 11.19
N ASN A 185 -18.26 8.32 10.29
CA ASN A 185 -16.88 8.35 9.78
C ASN A 185 -15.85 8.65 10.88
N GLN A 186 -16.12 9.61 11.75
CA GLN A 186 -15.28 9.88 12.93
C GLN A 186 -15.18 8.64 13.84
N GLY A 187 -16.29 7.90 13.98
CA GLY A 187 -16.32 6.63 14.70
C GLY A 187 -15.43 5.54 14.09
N LEU A 188 -15.21 5.58 12.77
CA LEU A 188 -14.36 4.68 11.98
C LEU A 188 -12.88 5.09 11.95
N TYR A 189 -12.57 6.37 12.21
CA TYR A 189 -11.20 6.86 12.22
C TYR A 189 -10.32 6.09 13.21
N GLU A 190 -9.24 5.50 12.73
CA GLU A 190 -8.19 4.90 13.55
C GLU A 190 -6.94 5.80 13.52
N PRO A 191 -6.61 6.50 14.61
CA PRO A 191 -5.47 7.42 14.69
C PRO A 191 -4.13 6.69 14.82
N LYS A 192 -3.96 5.55 14.13
CA LYS A 192 -2.69 4.80 14.10
C LYS A 192 -1.68 5.55 13.23
N GLN A 193 -1.20 6.69 13.75
CA GLN A 193 0.09 7.35 13.52
C GLN A 193 0.64 7.30 12.09
N PHE A 194 -0.25 7.33 11.10
CA PHE A 194 0.12 7.23 9.70
C PHE A 194 0.97 8.46 9.31
N GLU A 195 0.80 9.57 10.02
CA GLU A 195 1.59 10.79 9.94
C GLU A 195 3.09 10.53 10.13
N TRP A 196 3.48 9.58 10.98
CA TRP A 196 4.89 9.22 11.16
C TRP A 196 5.45 8.47 9.95
N GLY A 197 4.65 7.58 9.37
CA GLY A 197 4.98 6.91 8.11
C GLY A 197 5.11 7.91 6.97
N ARG A 198 4.16 8.85 6.87
CA ARG A 198 4.21 9.95 5.88
C ARG A 198 5.45 10.81 6.04
N HIS A 199 5.78 11.19 7.26
CA HIS A 199 6.99 11.97 7.52
C HIS A 199 8.26 11.21 7.11
N ARG A 200 8.38 9.92 7.46
CA ARG A 200 9.50 9.07 7.00
C ARG A 200 9.56 8.96 5.49
N HIS A 201 8.43 8.74 4.81
CA HIS A 201 8.38 8.67 3.34
C HIS A 201 8.75 9.99 2.67
N ALA A 202 8.22 11.12 3.17
CA ALA A 202 8.52 12.44 2.64
C ALA A 202 10.01 12.75 2.72
N GLU A 203 10.63 12.51 3.89
CA GLU A 203 12.06 12.72 4.08
C GLU A 203 12.91 11.71 3.28
N LEU A 204 12.44 10.47 3.13
CA LEU A 204 13.12 9.46 2.29
C LEU A 204 13.14 9.89 0.82
N VAL A 205 12.00 10.32 0.28
CA VAL A 205 11.90 10.79 -1.10
C VAL A 205 12.76 12.03 -1.29
N LYS A 206 12.64 13.02 -0.39
CA LYS A 206 13.36 14.28 -0.47
C LYS A 206 14.88 14.09 -0.43
N ASN A 207 15.38 13.26 0.49
CA ASN A 207 16.80 13.22 0.81
C ASN A 207 17.56 12.09 0.10
N GLU A 208 16.88 11.01 -0.34
CA GLU A 208 17.57 9.81 -0.82
C GLU A 208 17.34 9.50 -2.30
N CYS A 209 16.21 9.90 -2.89
CA CYS A 209 15.91 9.56 -4.29
C CYS A 209 15.34 10.68 -5.16
N GLY A 210 14.88 11.78 -4.57
CA GLY A 210 14.39 12.94 -5.29
C GLY A 210 13.37 12.57 -6.37
N SER A 211 13.60 13.05 -7.60
CA SER A 211 12.73 12.80 -8.76
C SER A 211 12.67 11.33 -9.21
N LYS A 212 13.56 10.47 -8.71
CA LYS A 212 13.55 9.03 -8.96
C LYS A 212 12.41 8.32 -8.22
N CYS A 213 11.91 8.92 -7.14
CA CYS A 213 10.75 8.40 -6.41
C CYS A 213 9.55 9.33 -6.55
N GLU A 214 8.36 8.75 -6.36
CA GLU A 214 7.14 9.51 -6.26
C GLU A 214 6.16 8.85 -5.29
N LEU A 215 5.56 9.65 -4.41
CA LEU A 215 4.56 9.18 -3.46
C LEU A 215 3.19 9.10 -4.13
N ILE A 216 2.49 7.98 -3.96
CA ILE A 216 1.09 7.82 -4.31
C ILE A 216 0.29 8.21 -3.06
N ASP A 217 -0.40 9.35 -3.11
CA ASP A 217 -1.10 9.89 -1.94
C ASP A 217 -2.61 9.63 -2.00
N TYR A 218 -3.12 8.99 -0.95
CA TYR A 218 -4.55 8.73 -0.77
C TYR A 218 -5.23 9.65 0.24
N VAL A 219 -4.46 10.48 0.98
CA VAL A 219 -5.03 11.37 2.01
C VAL A 219 -6.04 12.31 1.39
N ASP A 220 -5.67 12.98 0.30
CA ASP A 220 -6.56 13.92 -0.38
C ASP A 220 -7.78 13.24 -0.99
N ALA A 221 -7.62 12.01 -1.51
CA ALA A 221 -8.73 11.24 -2.05
C ALA A 221 -9.76 10.93 -0.95
N PHE A 222 -9.32 10.46 0.22
CA PHE A 222 -10.23 10.09 1.31
C PHE A 222 -10.65 11.26 2.21
N TRP A 223 -10.02 12.44 2.11
CA TRP A 223 -10.41 13.61 2.91
C TRP A 223 -11.62 14.32 2.32
N ASN A 224 -12.75 14.27 3.03
CA ASN A 224 -13.94 15.02 2.64
C ASN A 224 -13.90 16.43 3.24
N LYS A 225 -13.69 17.44 2.39
CA LYS A 225 -13.58 18.85 2.80
C LYS A 225 -14.88 19.39 3.41
N THR A 226 -16.04 18.95 2.94
CA THR A 226 -17.34 19.39 3.46
C THR A 226 -17.60 18.84 4.86
N MET A 227 -17.22 17.59 5.10
CA MET A 227 -17.35 16.95 6.41
C MET A 227 -16.21 17.30 7.37
N ASN A 228 -15.10 17.81 6.84
CA ASN A 228 -13.84 18.00 7.57
C ASN A 228 -13.38 16.71 8.27
N ALA A 229 -13.46 15.57 7.56
CA ALA A 229 -13.13 14.26 8.08
C ALA A 229 -12.76 13.28 6.95
N PHE A 230 -12.03 12.21 7.30
CA PHE A 230 -11.82 11.10 6.39
C PHE A 230 -13.10 10.33 6.13
N GLN A 231 -13.37 10.05 4.86
CA GLN A 231 -14.54 9.35 4.40
C GLN A 231 -14.20 7.88 4.07
N TYR A 232 -14.85 6.96 4.78
CA TYR A 232 -14.61 5.52 4.70
C TYR A 232 -15.75 4.75 3.99
N PHE A 233 -16.83 5.45 3.64
CA PHE A 233 -17.98 4.91 2.92
C PHE A 233 -18.70 6.01 2.14
N ASP A 234 -19.44 5.62 1.09
CA ASP A 234 -20.20 6.53 0.24
C ASP A 234 -21.55 6.95 0.85
N CYS A 235 -22.30 7.81 0.16
CA CYS A 235 -23.62 8.27 0.63
C CYS A 235 -24.68 7.15 0.70
N ASN A 236 -24.44 5.99 0.08
CA ASN A 236 -25.32 4.83 0.11
C ASN A 236 -24.94 3.83 1.22
N GLY A 237 -23.82 4.03 1.92
CA GLY A 237 -23.34 3.14 2.97
C GLY A 237 -22.38 2.05 2.50
N PHE A 238 -21.91 2.09 1.26
CA PHE A 238 -20.89 1.17 0.75
C PHE A 238 -19.52 1.60 1.25
N SER A 239 -18.87 0.73 2.02
CA SER A 239 -17.53 1.02 2.54
C SER A 239 -16.47 0.91 1.45
N TYR A 240 -15.53 1.87 1.45
CA TYR A 240 -14.29 1.80 0.68
C TYR A 240 -13.29 0.80 1.25
N PHE A 241 -13.55 0.25 2.44
CA PHE A 241 -12.67 -0.69 3.12
C PHE A 241 -13.39 -1.99 3.45
N THR A 242 -12.60 -3.05 3.58
CA THR A 242 -13.07 -4.35 4.08
C THR A 242 -12.79 -4.49 5.57
N THR A 243 -13.41 -5.48 6.23
CA THR A 243 -13.13 -5.83 7.63
C THR A 243 -11.69 -6.31 7.86
N GLY A 244 -10.95 -6.66 6.79
CA GLY A 244 -9.51 -6.93 6.82
C GLY A 244 -8.64 -5.67 6.81
N ALA A 245 -9.23 -4.48 6.76
CA ALA A 245 -8.57 -3.18 6.56
C ALA A 245 -7.76 -3.09 5.25
N HIS A 246 -8.25 -3.74 4.20
CA HIS A 246 -7.87 -3.51 2.80
C HIS A 246 -8.89 -2.61 2.12
N LEU A 247 -8.58 -2.06 0.94
CA LEU A 247 -9.62 -1.43 0.12
C LEU A 247 -10.60 -2.48 -0.41
N SER A 248 -11.89 -2.14 -0.39
CA SER A 248 -12.93 -2.91 -1.07
C SER A 248 -12.83 -2.70 -2.58
N ALA A 249 -13.57 -3.48 -3.36
CA ALA A 249 -13.72 -3.21 -4.80
C ALA A 249 -14.14 -1.75 -5.06
N HIS A 250 -15.09 -1.25 -4.27
CA HIS A 250 -15.55 0.14 -4.35
C HIS A 250 -14.45 1.15 -3.98
N GLY A 251 -13.63 0.85 -2.96
CA GLY A 251 -12.49 1.67 -2.59
C GLY A 251 -11.39 1.71 -3.64
N LEU A 252 -11.13 0.59 -4.34
CA LEU A 252 -10.18 0.53 -5.45
C LEU A 252 -10.63 1.37 -6.64
N GLU A 253 -11.92 1.34 -6.98
CA GLU A 253 -12.48 2.22 -8.01
C GLU A 253 -12.40 3.70 -7.60
N TYR A 254 -12.60 3.99 -6.31
CA TYR A 254 -12.51 5.36 -5.79
C TYR A 254 -11.11 5.96 -5.96
N VAL A 255 -10.04 5.17 -5.81
CA VAL A 255 -8.65 5.61 -6.00
C VAL A 255 -8.11 5.36 -7.42
N ARG A 256 -8.89 4.74 -8.31
CA ARG A 256 -8.50 4.44 -9.70
C ARG A 256 -7.95 5.66 -10.46
N PRO A 257 -8.55 6.87 -10.37
CA PRO A 257 -8.07 8.03 -11.11
C PRO A 257 -6.58 8.34 -10.87
N ILE A 258 -6.08 8.11 -9.65
CA ILE A 258 -4.65 8.31 -9.33
C ILE A 258 -3.77 7.39 -10.18
N TYR A 259 -4.16 6.13 -10.36
CA TYR A 259 -3.41 5.18 -11.18
C TYR A 259 -3.58 5.43 -12.66
N THR A 260 -4.77 5.86 -13.11
CA THR A 260 -4.98 6.31 -14.48
C THR A 260 -4.00 7.43 -14.83
N ASP A 261 -3.86 8.44 -13.97
CA ASP A 261 -2.94 9.56 -14.16
C ASP A 261 -1.47 9.14 -14.12
N ILE A 262 -1.09 8.22 -13.22
CA ILE A 262 0.25 7.63 -13.18
C ILE A 262 0.56 6.88 -14.48
N CYS A 263 -0.32 5.96 -14.90
CA CYS A 263 -0.10 5.09 -16.06
C CYS A 263 -0.06 5.90 -17.38
N ALA A 264 -0.86 6.97 -17.48
CA ALA A 264 -0.89 7.86 -18.64
C ALA A 264 0.45 8.58 -18.90
N ARG A 265 1.24 8.84 -17.84
CA ARG A 265 2.50 9.60 -17.94
C ARG A 265 3.78 8.77 -17.74
N LEU A 266 3.68 7.44 -17.73
CA LEU A 266 4.85 6.55 -17.76
C LEU A 266 5.71 6.76 -19.02
#